data_AF-A0AAD4SJ40-F1
#
_entry.id   AF-A0AAD4SJ40-F1
#
_cell.length_a   1.000
_cell.length_b   1.000
_cell.length_c   1.000
_cell.angle_alpha   90.00
_cell.angle_beta   90.00
_cell.angle_gamma   90.00
#
_symmetry.space_group_name_H-M   'P 1'
#
loop_
_entity.id
_entity.type
_entity.pdbx_description
1 polymer ?
#
loop_
_entity_poly.entity_id
_entity_poly.type
_entity_poly.pdbx_seq_one_letter_code
_entity_poly.pdbx_strand_id
1 'polypeptide(L)' 'FQIFHHSTAKYFEDLRVSIIFGLNTLNGRTITRDYSAVGPWDFINSAALIGYTVDKNYSIYGWELGK' A
#
# COMPACT_ATOMS: atom_id res chain seq x y z
N PHE A 1 9.84 -0.80 -2.42
CA PHE A 1 8.43 -1.12 -2.80
C PHE A 1 8.43 -2.29 -3.74
N GLN A 2 8.34 -3.51 -3.19
CA GLN A 2 8.66 -4.71 -3.96
C GLN A 2 7.42 -5.48 -4.43
N ILE A 3 6.21 -4.95 -4.19
CA ILE A 3 4.97 -5.71 -4.34
C ILE A 3 4.12 -5.24 -5.55
N PHE A 4 4.24 -3.99 -5.99
CA PHE A 4 3.48 -3.49 -7.14
C PHE A 4 4.38 -3.06 -8.29
N HIS A 5 4.38 -3.86 -9.35
CA HIS A 5 5.17 -3.64 -10.56
C HIS A 5 4.27 -3.16 -11.71
N HIS A 6 4.86 -2.46 -12.70
CA HIS A 6 4.15 -1.97 -13.88
C HIS A 6 3.34 -3.05 -14.61
N SER A 7 3.91 -4.26 -14.73
CA SER A 7 3.24 -5.40 -15.36
C SER A 7 1.98 -5.84 -14.62
N THR A 8 1.96 -5.71 -13.29
CA THR A 8 0.81 -6.03 -12.45
C THR A 8 -0.30 -5.00 -12.62
N ALA A 9 0.05 -3.71 -12.64
CA ALA A 9 -0.91 -2.62 -12.90
C ALA A 9 -1.61 -2.81 -14.24
N LYS A 10 -0.82 -3.06 -15.30
CA LYS A 10 -1.31 -3.26 -16.66
C LYS A 10 -2.21 -4.48 -16.79
N TYR A 11 -1.86 -5.59 -16.13
CA TYR A 11 -2.71 -6.78 -16.12
C TYR A 11 -4.11 -6.51 -15.57
N PHE A 12 -4.23 -5.71 -14.51
CA PHE A 12 -5.52 -5.34 -13.94
C PHE A 12 -6.30 -4.36 -14.81
N GLU A 13 -5.63 -3.44 -15.49
CA GLU A 13 -6.25 -2.56 -16.50
C GLU A 13 -6.87 -3.38 -17.65
N ASP A 14 -6.15 -4.39 -18.15
CA ASP A 14 -6.63 -5.30 -19.20
C ASP A 14 -7.87 -6.09 -18.74
N LEU A 15 -7.92 -6.46 -17.46
CA LEU A 15 -9.08 -7.10 -16.84
C LEU A 15 -10.23 -6.14 -16.50
N ARG A 16 -10.04 -4.82 -16.66
CA ARG A 16 -11.01 -3.75 -16.32
C ARG A 16 -11.49 -3.82 -14.88
N VAL A 17 -10.63 -4.24 -13.95
CA VAL A 17 -10.96 -4.32 -12.52
C VAL A 17 -10.53 -3.06 -11.78
N SER A 18 -11.24 -2.74 -10.71
CA SER A 18 -10.85 -1.68 -9.78
C SER A 18 -9.87 -2.23 -8.74
N ILE A 19 -8.75 -1.55 -8.53
CA ILE A 19 -7.68 -2.00 -7.62
C ILE A 19 -7.78 -1.24 -6.29
N ILE A 20 -7.76 -1.99 -5.18
CA ILE A 20 -7.60 -1.46 -3.83
C ILE A 20 -6.32 -2.06 -3.23
N PHE A 21 -5.46 -1.23 -2.64
CA PHE A 21 -4.23 -1.67 -2.00
C PHE A 21 -4.28 -1.56 -0.48
N GLY A 22 -3.95 -2.66 0.21
CA GLY A 22 -3.69 -2.66 1.64
C GLY A 22 -2.32 -2.06 1.97
N LEU A 23 -2.31 -1.02 2.80
CA LEU A 23 -1.11 -0.36 3.30
C LEU A 23 -0.64 -1.05 4.59
N ASN A 24 0.69 -1.19 4.74
CA ASN A 24 1.27 -1.83 5.92
C ASN A 24 1.22 -0.91 7.15
N THR A 25 0.25 -1.14 8.03
CA THR A 25 0.01 -0.37 9.26
C THR A 25 0.97 -0.67 10.40
N LEU A 26 1.70 -1.77 10.30
CA LEU A 26 2.71 -2.20 11.27
C LEU A 26 4.06 -1.55 11.03
N ASN A 27 4.27 -0.91 9.87
CA ASN A 27 5.56 -0.29 9.54
C ASN A 27 5.94 0.78 10.58
N GLY A 28 7.16 0.69 11.11
CA GLY A 28 7.65 1.61 12.15
C GLY A 28 7.04 1.42 13.55
N ARG A 29 6.02 0.57 13.71
CA ARG A 29 5.44 0.25 15.03
C ARG A 29 6.28 -0.80 15.75
N THR A 30 6.23 -0.76 17.08
CA THR A 30 6.81 -1.80 17.93
C THR A 30 5.75 -2.83 18.28
N ILE A 31 6.08 -4.11 18.09
CA ILE A 31 5.23 -5.21 18.51
C ILE A 31 5.58 -5.60 19.94
N THR A 32 4.63 -5.50 20.84
CA THR A 32 4.79 -5.85 22.25
C THR A 32 4.58 -7.34 22.50
N ARG A 33 4.88 -7.82 23.71
CA ARG A 33 4.76 -9.25 24.07
C ARG A 33 3.33 -9.80 24.02
N ASP A 34 2.33 -8.93 24.19
CA ASP A 34 0.90 -9.22 24.04
C ASP A 34 0.42 -9.05 22.59
N TYR A 35 1.34 -8.96 21.62
CA TYR A 35 1.07 -8.83 20.19
C TYR A 35 0.36 -7.53 19.77
N SER A 36 0.31 -6.54 20.66
CA SER A 36 -0.18 -5.21 20.30
C SER A 36 0.86 -4.43 19.50
N ALA A 37 0.40 -3.58 18.57
CA ALA A 37 1.27 -2.72 17.77
C ALA A 37 1.21 -1.28 18.29
N VAL A 38 2.23 -0.89 19.05
CA VAL A 38 2.32 0.42 19.72
C VAL A 38 3.29 1.38 19.03
N GLY A 39 3.14 2.66 19.33
CA GLY A 39 3.95 3.73 18.74
C GLY A 39 3.37 4.30 17.45
N PRO A 40 4.01 5.34 16.89
CA PRO A 40 3.58 5.98 15.66
C PRO A 40 3.76 5.03 14.46
N TRP A 41 2.86 5.15 13.49
CA TRP A 41 3.01 4.51 12.19
C TRP A 41 3.97 5.31 11.31
N ASP A 42 4.99 4.66 10.75
CA ASP A 42 5.85 5.27 9.73
C ASP A 42 5.20 5.12 8.35
N PHE A 43 4.58 6.19 7.89
CA PHE A 43 3.84 6.25 6.63
C PHE A 43 4.72 6.54 5.40
N ILE A 44 6.04 6.76 5.55
CA ILE A 44 6.93 7.10 4.42
C ILE A 44 6.83 6.04 3.33
N ASN A 45 6.71 4.78 3.74
CA ASN A 45 6.50 3.70 2.80
C ASN A 45 5.20 3.95 1.99
N SER A 46 4.05 4.02 2.66
CA SER A 46 2.77 4.22 1.97
C SER A 46 2.72 5.48 1.11
N ALA A 47 3.31 6.59 1.54
CA ALA A 47 3.37 7.82 0.76
C ALA A 47 4.13 7.63 -0.57
N ALA A 48 5.28 6.96 -0.56
CA ALA A 48 6.04 6.72 -1.78
C ALA A 48 5.36 5.70 -2.71
N LEU A 49 4.59 4.74 -2.20
CA LEU A 49 3.75 3.88 -3.04
C LEU A 49 2.66 4.70 -3.76
N ILE A 50 1.93 5.54 -3.02
CA ILE A 50 0.89 6.41 -3.58
C ILE A 50 1.49 7.33 -4.64
N GLY A 51 2.60 8.02 -4.31
CA GLY A 51 3.32 8.87 -5.25
C GLY A 51 3.73 8.14 -6.52
N TYR A 52 4.30 6.94 -6.40
CA TYR A 52 4.64 6.11 -7.55
C TYR A 52 3.43 5.80 -8.46
N THR A 53 2.26 5.50 -7.88
CA THR A 53 1.06 5.23 -8.68
C THR A 53 0.54 6.46 -9.42
N VAL A 54 0.65 7.64 -8.79
CA VAL A 54 0.32 8.93 -9.43
C VAL A 54 1.30 9.23 -10.56
N ASP A 55 2.61 9.10 -10.32
CA ASP A 55 3.66 9.34 -11.31
C ASP A 55 3.54 8.44 -12.54
N LYS A 56 3.01 7.23 -12.35
CA LYS A 56 2.76 6.25 -13.42
C LYS A 56 1.36 6.32 -14.02
N ASN A 57 0.51 7.21 -13.51
CA ASN A 57 -0.89 7.37 -13.94
C ASN A 57 -1.69 6.05 -13.87
N TYR A 58 -1.47 5.24 -12.82
CA TYR A 58 -2.26 4.03 -12.59
C TYR A 58 -3.59 4.36 -11.92
N SER A 59 -4.66 3.73 -12.39
CA SER A 59 -5.98 3.87 -11.77
C SER A 59 -6.08 3.01 -10.51
N ILE A 60 -5.97 3.65 -9.34
CA ILE A 60 -6.19 3.03 -8.04
C ILE A 60 -7.52 3.51 -7.49
N TYR A 61 -8.43 2.59 -7.18
CA TYR A 61 -9.76 2.90 -6.67
C TYR A 61 -9.73 3.36 -5.21
N GLY A 62 -8.82 2.80 -4.41
CA GLY A 62 -8.69 3.19 -3.01
C GLY A 62 -7.52 2.53 -2.30
N TRP A 63 -7.36 2.92 -1.04
CA TRP A 63 -6.33 2.43 -0.14
C TRP A 63 -6.98 1.95 1.14
N GLU A 64 -6.58 0.77 1.61
CA GLU A 64 -7.03 0.22 2.87
C GLU A 64 -5.93 0.32 3.91
N LEU A 65 -6.31 0.78 5.09
CA LEU A 65 -5.45 0.81 6.26
C LEU A 65 -5.94 -0.31 7.18
N GLY A 66 -5.10 -1.34 7.38
CA GLY A 66 -5.43 -2.45 8.29
C GLY A 66 -5.79 -1.94 9.70
N LYS A 67 -6.84 -2.51 10.29
CA LYS A 67 -7.18 -2.25 11.69
C LYS A 67 -6.20 -2.90 12.66
#